data_AF-A0A445CAH8-F1
#
_entry.id   AF-A0A445CAH8-F1
#
_cell.length_a   1.000
_cell.length_b   1.000
_cell.length_c   1.000
_cell.angle_alpha   90.00
_cell.angle_beta   90.00
_cell.angle_gamma   90.00
#
_symmetry.space_group_name_H-M   'P 1'
#
loop_
_entity.id
_entity.type
_entity.pdbx_description
1 polymer ?
#
loop_
_entity_poly.entity_id
_entity_poly.type
_entity_poly.pdbx_seq_one_letter_code
_entity_poly.pdbx_strand_id
1 'polypeptide(L)' 'MKEKNQNFFFELELEDDQSIKLAFWANARSRASCKYNLVCGPFVGVNHRGQSTLLGCALMKNEDIESFK' A
#
# COMPACT_ATOMS: atom_id res chain seq x y z
N MET A 1 -14.38 -0.67 -4.54
CA MET A 1 -13.19 -1.05 -5.35
C MET A 1 -13.01 -2.57 -5.45
N LYS A 2 -13.04 -3.33 -4.34
CA LYS A 2 -13.00 -4.82 -4.39
C LYS A 2 -14.14 -5.46 -5.20
N GLU A 3 -15.35 -4.91 -5.15
CA GLU A 3 -16.49 -5.39 -5.97
C GLU A 3 -16.25 -5.34 -7.48
N LYS A 4 -15.46 -4.37 -7.96
CA LYS A 4 -15.12 -4.23 -9.38
C LYS A 4 -13.88 -5.03 -9.80
N ASN A 5 -13.05 -5.42 -8.83
CA ASN A 5 -11.82 -6.17 -9.08
C ASN A 5 -11.42 -6.95 -7.82
N GLN A 6 -11.64 -8.26 -7.83
CA GLN A 6 -11.33 -9.14 -6.71
C GLN A 6 -9.83 -9.20 -6.36
N ASN A 7 -8.96 -8.83 -7.31
CA ASN A 7 -7.51 -8.81 -7.10
C ASN A 7 -7.00 -7.49 -6.47
N PHE A 8 -7.90 -6.54 -6.19
CA PHE A 8 -7.58 -5.33 -5.44
C PHE A 8 -7.41 -5.63 -3.94
N PHE A 9 -6.25 -5.27 -3.40
CA PHE A 9 -5.93 -5.41 -1.98
C PHE A 9 -5.91 -4.03 -1.31
N PHE A 10 -6.42 -3.94 -0.09
CA PHE A 10 -6.24 -2.76 0.76
C PHE A 10 -6.36 -3.14 2.23
N GLU A 11 -5.72 -2.34 3.07
CA GLU A 11 -5.76 -2.40 4.52
C GLU A 11 -5.78 -0.96 5.05
N LEU A 12 -6.66 -0.69 6.01
CA LEU A 12 -6.84 0.64 6.60
C LEU A 12 -7.03 0.46 8.10
N GLU A 13 -6.16 1.07 8.89
CA GLU A 13 -6.27 1.14 10.33
C GLU A 13 -6.49 2.60 10.73
N LEU A 14 -7.48 2.81 11.59
CA LEU A 14 -7.82 4.12 12.15
C LEU A 14 -7.46 4.13 13.64
N GLU A 15 -7.06 5.29 14.14
CA GLU A 15 -6.98 5.54 15.59
C GLU A 15 -8.37 5.81 16.19
N ASP A 16 -8.43 5.90 17.52
CA ASP A 16 -9.68 6.15 18.26
C ASP A 16 -10.33 7.50 17.91
N ASP A 17 -9.53 8.50 17.50
CA ASP A 17 -9.98 9.81 17.04
C ASP A 17 -10.38 9.83 15.56
N GLN A 18 -10.42 8.65 14.91
CA GLN A 18 -10.69 8.44 13.48
C GLN A 18 -9.59 8.98 12.55
N SER A 19 -8.43 9.37 13.07
CA SER A 19 -7.26 9.67 12.25
C SER A 19 -6.71 8.39 11.61
N ILE A 20 -6.04 8.52 10.45
CA ILE A 20 -5.49 7.38 9.73
C ILE A 20 -4.15 7.01 10.37
N LYS A 21 -4.09 5.82 10.97
CA LYS A 21 -2.86 5.22 11.49
C LYS A 21 -2.06 4.54 10.39
N LEU A 22 -2.76 3.83 9.50
CA LEU A 22 -2.16 2.99 8.47
C LEU A 22 -3.08 2.89 7.25
N ALA A 23 -2.55 3.08 6.05
CA ALA A 23 -3.30 2.89 4.82
C ALA A 23 -2.43 2.25 3.74
N PHE A 24 -2.80 1.05 3.31
CA PHE A 24 -2.18 0.34 2.19
C PHE A 24 -3.23 0.01 1.14
N TRP A 25 -2.84 0.10 -0.13
CA TRP A 25 -3.59 -0.53 -1.22
C TRP A 25 -2.66 -1.02 -2.31
N ALA A 26 -3.08 -2.04 -3.05
CA ALA A 26 -2.43 -2.50 -4.25
C ALA A 26 -3.48 -2.93 -5.28
N ASN A 27 -3.37 -2.43 -6.52
CA ASN A 27 -4.25 -2.85 -7.60
C ASN A 27 -3.72 -4.12 -8.27
N ALA A 28 -4.60 -4.82 -8.99
CA ALA A 28 -4.26 -6.09 -9.64
C ALA A 28 -3.04 -5.98 -10.58
N ARG A 29 -2.89 -4.83 -11.26
CA ARG A 29 -1.81 -4.59 -12.21
C ARG A 29 -0.47 -4.38 -11.50
N SER A 30 -0.43 -3.66 -10.38
CA SER A 30 0.79 -3.49 -9.59
C SER A 30 1.23 -4.82 -8.98
N ARG A 31 0.29 -5.62 -8.48
CA ARG A 31 0.56 -6.98 -7.97
C ARG A 31 1.08 -7.92 -9.07
N ALA A 32 0.54 -7.82 -10.29
CA ALA A 32 1.03 -8.58 -11.43
C ALA A 32 2.40 -8.10 -11.95
N SER A 33 2.73 -6.82 -11.79
CA SER A 33 4.05 -6.24 -12.13
C SER A 33 5.12 -6.56 -11.08
N CYS A 34 4.70 -6.91 -9.86
CA CYS A 34 5.54 -7.50 -8.81
C CYS A 34 6.12 -8.89 -9.19
N LYS A 35 5.86 -9.38 -10.42
CA LYS A 35 6.42 -10.59 -11.04
C LYS A 35 7.95 -10.70 -10.98
N TYR A 36 8.65 -9.61 -10.68
CA TYR A 36 10.11 -9.60 -10.50
C TYR A 36 10.56 -9.83 -9.03
N ASN A 37 9.67 -10.30 -8.14
CA ASN A 37 9.92 -10.42 -6.69
C ASN A 37 10.48 -9.12 -6.08
N LEU A 38 10.00 -7.98 -6.58
CA LEU A 38 10.41 -6.66 -6.14
C LEU A 38 9.21 -6.01 -5.44
N VAL A 39 9.21 -6.08 -4.12
CA VAL A 39 8.19 -5.42 -3.31
C VAL A 39 8.48 -3.92 -3.29
N CYS A 40 7.46 -3.13 -3.62
CA CYS A 40 7.52 -1.68 -3.53
C CYS A 40 6.75 -1.24 -2.28
N GLY A 41 7.47 -0.72 -1.29
CA GLY A 41 6.90 -0.07 -0.10
C GLY A 41 6.86 1.45 -0.30
N PRO A 42 5.74 2.04 -0.75
CA PRO A 42 5.63 3.49 -0.91
C PRO A 42 5.56 4.18 0.47
N PHE A 43 6.35 5.22 0.66
CA PHE A 43 6.24 6.12 1.80
C PHE A 43 5.32 7.27 1.42
N VAL A 44 4.11 7.30 1.98
CA VAL A 44 3.09 8.31 1.67
C VAL A 44 2.86 9.17 2.91
N GLY A 45 3.07 10.47 2.79
CA GLY A 45 2.73 11.45 3.82
C GLY A 45 1.37 12.11 3.53
N VAL A 46 0.84 12.84 4.51
CA VAL A 46 -0.36 13.66 4.37
C VAL A 46 0.02 15.12 4.56
N ASN A 47 -0.36 16.00 3.63
CA ASN A 47 -0.08 17.43 3.76
C ASN A 47 -1.15 18.13 4.63
N HIS A 48 -0.96 19.43 4.92
CA HIS A 48 -1.88 20.25 5.73
C HIS A 48 -3.33 20.34 5.17
N ARG A 49 -3.56 19.90 3.93
CA ARG A 49 -4.89 19.85 3.30
C ARG A 49 -5.52 18.46 3.36
N GLY A 50 -4.92 17.51 4.08
CA GLY A 50 -5.39 16.13 4.13
C GLY A 50 -5.12 15.35 2.83
N GLN A 51 -4.26 15.85 1.93
CA GLN A 51 -3.96 15.19 0.66
C GLN A 51 -2.75 14.27 0.81
N SER A 52 -2.86 13.05 0.29
CA SER A 52 -1.75 12.10 0.21
C SER A 52 -0.66 12.60 -0.73
N THR A 53 0.60 12.53 -0.29
CA THR A 53 1.80 12.91 -1.04
C THR A 53 2.81 11.76 -0.99
N LEU A 54 3.24 11.24 -2.14
CA LEU A 54 4.29 10.22 -2.20
C LEU A 54 5.64 10.89 -1.86
N LEU A 55 6.25 10.48 -0.77
CA LEU A 55 7.55 10.97 -0.31
C LEU A 55 8.71 10.13 -0.85
N GLY A 56 8.47 8.86 -1.14
CA GLY A 56 9.47 7.94 -1.70
C GLY A 56 8.94 6.52 -1.83
N CYS A 57 9.80 5.60 -2.24
CA CYS A 57 9.49 4.17 -2.24
C CYS A 57 10.74 3.35 -1.90
N ALA A 58 10.57 2.31 -1.08
CA ALA A 58 11.57 1.26 -0.90
C ALA A 58 11.32 0.16 -1.95
N LEU A 59 12.34 -0.18 -2.72
CA LEU A 59 12.34 -1.35 -3.58
C LEU A 59 13.12 -2.45 -2.86
N MET A 60 12.42 -3.49 -2.43
CA MET A 60 12.99 -4.63 -1.74
C MET A 60 12.97 -5.83 -2.70
N LYS A 61 14.15 -6.37 -2.99
CA LYS A 61 14.29 -7.55 -3.83
C LYS A 61 14.21 -8.78 -2.94
N ASN A 62 13.44 -9.78 -3.36
CA ASN A 62 13.38 -11.12 -2.76
C ASN A 62 12.68 -11.20 -1.38
N GLU A 63 11.70 -10.33 -1.13
CA GLU A 63 10.78 -10.51 -0.01
C GLU A 63 9.61 -11.39 -0.42
N ASP A 64 9.39 -12.46 0.34
CA ASP A 64 8.21 -13.31 0.22
C ASP A 64 7.02 -12.63 0.91
N ILE A 65 5.80 -12.88 0.44
CA ILE A 65 4.58 -12.25 1.01
C ILE A 65 4.42 -12.60 2.50
N GLU A 66 5.02 -13.69 2.95
CA GLU A 66 5.03 -14.12 4.36
C GLU A 66 5.89 -13.24 5.28
N SER A 67 6.84 -12.46 4.75
CA SER A 67 7.66 -11.55 5.55
C SER A 67 6.88 -10.34 6.11
N PHE A 68 5.66 -10.10 5.58
CA PHE A 68 4.79 -8.99 5.98
C PHE A 68 3.70 -9.39 7.00
N LYS A 69 3.72 -10.64 7.49
CA LYS A 69 2.80 -11.12 8.53
C LYS A 69 3.20 -10.69 9.94
#